data_AF-A0A930QKJ8-F1
#
_entry.id   AF-A0A930QKJ8-F1
#
_cell.length_a   1.000
_cell.length_b   1.000
_cell.length_c   1.000
_cell.angle_alpha   90.00
_cell.angle_beta   90.00
_cell.angle_gamma   90.00
#
_symmetry.space_group_name_H-M   'P 1'
#
loop_
_entity.id
_entity.type
_entity.pdbx_description
1 polymer ?
#
loop_
_entity_poly.entity_id
_entity_poly.type
_entity_poly.pdbx_seq_one_letter_code
_entity_poly.pdbx_strand_id
1 'polypeptide(L)'
;MECKAIRNMADDDNKTLNYKMKLLLDIGQTLMESGADCARVIRDMKRAAVHLRIPAENIQSHVTYTTLMLNVCDGERSFTQFRKCMKHGVNLAVLAAVSKLTWRILRGNTPISAVEHAITRIRARALCYPHWGIALGAAVGSGGSCKLFGGSWEESLIATIAALMGFIAHRLSNKYAFNPYACAMITGFVATIFAWAIPAALGLGTMWYTLVACTIFLMPGFPSVNAASDVLNRFTTSGMTRAMDTMLIIGGLTFGIAFAILVAGVGNISDVHIQPTDTYLNQAIAAALAAGGFSVM
;
A
#
# COMPACT_ATOMS: atom_id res chain seq x y z
N MET A 1 53.93 1.43 17.00
CA MET A 1 53.14 0.60 16.06
C MET A 1 51.76 0.26 16.62
N GLU A 2 51.60 0.07 17.94
CA GLU A 2 50.33 -0.25 18.60
C GLU A 2 49.23 0.80 18.38
N CYS A 3 49.51 2.11 18.50
CA CYS A 3 48.50 3.15 18.21
C CYS A 3 47.95 3.09 16.77
N LYS A 4 48.72 2.61 15.80
CA LYS A 4 48.26 2.48 14.40
C LYS A 4 47.40 1.23 14.22
N ALA A 5 47.71 0.14 14.93
CA ALA A 5 46.92 -1.09 14.96
C ALA A 5 45.57 -0.87 15.67
N ILE A 6 45.56 -0.20 16.82
CA ILE A 6 44.34 0.14 17.58
C ILE A 6 43.42 1.04 16.73
N ARG A 7 43.99 2.04 16.04
CA ARG A 7 43.22 2.93 15.16
C ARG A 7 42.63 2.21 13.96
N ASN A 8 43.34 1.23 13.39
CA ASN A 8 42.83 0.40 12.30
C ASN A 8 41.72 -0.55 12.76
N MET A 9 41.83 -1.09 13.98
CA MET A 9 40.84 -2.01 14.55
C MET A 9 39.53 -1.27 14.90
N ALA A 10 39.63 -0.06 15.46
CA ALA A 10 38.48 0.81 15.68
C ALA A 10 37.82 1.29 14.37
N ASP A 11 38.62 1.54 13.32
CA ASP A 11 38.10 1.91 12.00
C ASP A 11 37.36 0.74 11.32
N ASP A 12 37.84 -0.49 11.50
CA ASP A 12 37.19 -1.71 10.98
C ASP A 12 35.88 -2.05 11.72
N ASP A 13 35.85 -1.82 13.04
CA ASP A 13 34.65 -2.01 13.85
C ASP A 13 33.58 -0.94 13.54
N ASN A 14 33.98 0.31 13.33
CA ASN A 14 33.10 1.38 12.86
C ASN A 14 32.52 1.09 11.47
N LYS A 15 33.33 0.56 10.54
CA LYS A 15 32.84 0.14 9.21
C LYS A 15 31.83 -0.98 9.33
N THR A 16 32.10 -1.94 10.18
CA THR A 16 31.20 -3.08 10.44
C THR A 16 29.88 -2.63 11.06
N LEU A 17 29.91 -1.72 12.04
CA LEU A 17 28.71 -1.15 12.64
C LEU A 17 27.88 -0.36 11.62
N ASN A 18 28.53 0.51 10.84
CA ASN A 18 27.85 1.29 9.79
C ASN A 18 27.18 0.38 8.75
N TYR A 19 27.82 -0.73 8.40
CA TYR A 19 27.27 -1.71 7.48
C TYR A 19 26.04 -2.43 8.07
N LYS A 20 26.10 -2.83 9.35
CA LYS A 20 24.94 -3.40 10.06
C LYS A 20 23.77 -2.42 10.15
N MET A 21 24.03 -1.16 10.49
CA MET A 21 23.01 -0.12 10.55
C MET A 21 22.36 0.14 9.19
N LYS A 22 23.17 0.18 8.13
CA LYS A 22 22.67 0.29 6.75
C LYS A 22 21.71 -0.85 6.42
N LEU A 23 22.08 -2.08 6.75
CA LEU A 23 21.23 -3.25 6.51
C LEU A 23 19.90 -3.18 7.25
N LEU A 24 19.90 -2.75 8.51
CA LEU A 24 18.68 -2.55 9.30
C LEU A 24 17.77 -1.49 8.68
N LEU A 25 18.36 -0.38 8.23
CA LEU A 25 17.63 0.67 7.55
C LEU A 25 17.10 0.22 6.18
N ASP A 26 17.81 -0.64 5.45
CA ASP A 26 17.35 -1.21 4.18
C ASP A 26 16.16 -2.17 4.38
N ILE A 27 16.15 -2.95 5.47
CA ILE A 27 14.98 -3.75 5.91
C ILE A 27 13.82 -2.82 6.21
N GLY A 28 14.04 -1.83 7.07
CA GLY A 28 13.01 -0.89 7.49
C GLY A 28 12.41 -0.12 6.31
N GLN A 29 13.26 0.37 5.41
CA GLN A 29 12.84 1.08 4.20
C GLN A 29 11.98 0.18 3.33
N THR A 30 12.42 -1.06 3.09
CA THR A 30 11.66 -2.01 2.27
C THR A 30 10.29 -2.32 2.87
N LEU A 31 10.18 -2.44 4.20
CA LEU A 31 8.90 -2.64 4.89
C LEU A 31 8.00 -1.40 4.80
N MET A 32 8.55 -0.21 5.06
CA MET A 32 7.80 1.06 5.04
C MET A 32 7.30 1.38 3.62
N GLU A 33 8.16 1.24 2.61
CA GLU A 33 7.82 1.48 1.20
C GLU A 33 6.83 0.45 0.65
N SER A 34 6.76 -0.74 1.26
CA SER A 34 5.77 -1.80 0.93
C SER A 34 4.46 -1.68 1.74
N GLY A 35 4.32 -0.64 2.56
CA GLY A 35 3.09 -0.30 3.27
C GLY A 35 2.98 -0.82 4.71
N ALA A 36 4.03 -1.33 5.36
CA ALA A 36 3.95 -1.81 6.75
C ALA A 36 3.52 -0.73 7.76
N ASP A 37 2.79 -1.10 8.81
CA ASP A 37 2.60 -0.27 10.01
C ASP A 37 3.93 -0.04 10.76
N CYS A 38 4.05 1.10 11.45
CA CYS A 38 5.30 1.50 12.11
C CYS A 38 5.70 0.50 13.20
N ALA A 39 4.72 -0.07 13.90
CA ALA A 39 4.96 -1.08 14.94
C ALA A 39 5.57 -2.36 14.36
N ARG A 40 5.11 -2.83 13.18
CA ARG A 40 5.73 -3.94 12.46
C ARG A 40 7.14 -3.61 11.97
N VAL A 41 7.39 -2.41 11.44
CA VAL A 41 8.73 -1.99 11.00
C VAL A 41 9.73 -2.08 12.15
N ILE A 42 9.41 -1.48 13.30
CA ILE A 42 10.28 -1.50 14.49
C ILE A 42 10.50 -2.94 14.98
N ARG A 43 9.43 -3.74 15.03
CA ARG A 43 9.50 -5.14 15.47
C ARG A 43 10.44 -5.97 14.61
N ASP A 44 10.34 -5.87 13.29
CA ASP A 44 11.14 -6.65 12.36
C ASP A 44 12.59 -6.13 12.28
N MET A 45 12.82 -4.82 12.38
CA MET A 45 14.16 -4.24 12.56
C MET A 45 14.81 -4.71 13.86
N LYS A 46 14.08 -4.72 14.99
CA LYS A 46 14.59 -5.18 16.28
C LYS A 46 14.97 -6.67 16.23
N ARG A 47 14.17 -7.50 15.57
CA ARG A 47 14.49 -8.92 15.34
C ARG A 47 15.78 -9.09 14.54
N ALA A 48 15.96 -8.32 13.47
CA ALA A 48 17.18 -8.34 12.69
C ALA A 48 18.40 -7.83 13.48
N ALA A 49 18.21 -6.81 14.33
CA ALA A 49 19.29 -6.23 15.14
C ALA A 49 19.85 -7.22 16.17
N VAL A 50 18.99 -8.06 16.78
CA VAL A 50 19.41 -9.13 17.69
C VAL A 50 20.40 -10.07 17.01
N HIS A 51 20.13 -10.47 15.77
CA HIS A 51 21.04 -11.33 15.00
C HIS A 51 22.36 -10.64 14.66
N LEU A 52 22.33 -9.34 14.38
CA LEU A 52 23.54 -8.54 14.11
C LEU A 52 24.37 -8.26 15.37
N ARG A 53 23.95 -8.78 16.53
CA ARG A 53 24.58 -8.61 17.85
C ARG A 53 24.69 -7.15 18.27
N ILE A 54 23.71 -6.34 17.92
CA ILE A 54 23.61 -4.97 18.42
C ILE A 54 22.72 -5.00 19.67
N PRO A 55 23.22 -4.56 20.84
CA PRO A 55 22.42 -4.52 22.07
C PRO A 55 21.15 -3.69 21.86
N ALA A 56 19.99 -4.25 22.22
CA ALA A 56 18.71 -3.59 22.02
C ALA A 56 18.58 -2.28 22.83
N GLU A 57 19.31 -2.16 23.94
CA GLU A 57 19.35 -1.00 24.84
C GLU A 57 20.06 0.19 24.19
N ASN A 58 20.97 -0.09 23.26
CA ASN A 58 21.80 0.90 22.58
C ASN A 58 21.13 1.43 21.31
N ILE A 59 19.99 0.87 20.90
CA ILE A 59 19.29 1.22 19.67
C ILE A 59 18.12 2.15 19.97
N GLN A 60 18.19 3.36 19.44
CA GLN A 60 17.06 4.27 19.39
C GLN A 60 16.60 4.41 17.94
N SER A 61 15.40 3.89 17.66
CA SER A 61 14.79 3.98 16.34
C SER A 61 13.67 5.01 16.35
N HIS A 62 13.74 5.99 15.45
CA HIS A 62 12.64 6.90 15.16
C HIS A 62 12.10 6.61 13.77
N VAL A 63 10.84 6.20 13.71
CA VAL A 63 10.16 5.77 12.49
C VAL A 63 9.02 6.73 12.18
N THR A 64 9.14 7.45 11.08
CA THR A 64 8.11 8.31 10.51
C THR A 64 7.74 7.78 9.12
N TYR A 65 6.56 8.15 8.61
CA TYR A 65 6.09 7.72 7.29
C TYR A 65 7.09 7.99 6.15
N THR A 66 7.78 9.13 6.21
CA THR A 66 8.72 9.56 5.15
C THR A 66 10.17 9.27 5.46
N THR A 67 10.54 9.04 6.73
CA THR A 67 11.94 8.96 7.17
C THR A 67 12.10 7.91 8.28
N LEU A 68 13.12 7.09 8.13
CA LEU A 68 13.60 6.16 9.14
C LEU A 68 14.94 6.67 9.67
N MET A 69 15.05 6.79 10.99
CA MET A 69 16.25 7.22 11.67
C MET A 69 16.63 6.16 12.69
N LEU A 70 17.89 5.71 12.63
CA LEU A 70 18.46 4.73 13.53
C LEU A 70 19.67 5.36 14.20
N ASN A 71 19.64 5.41 15.52
CA ASN A 71 20.77 5.80 16.34
C ASN A 71 21.26 4.60 17.15
N VAL A 72 22.58 4.36 17.12
CA VAL A 72 23.25 3.35 17.95
C VAL A 72 24.26 4.05 18.84
N CYS A 73 24.08 3.95 20.16
CA CYS A 73 24.94 4.57 21.15
C CYS A 73 25.75 3.50 21.91
N ASP A 74 27.08 3.61 21.88
CA ASP A 74 27.98 2.69 22.60
C ASP A 74 28.51 3.31 23.92
N GLY A 75 27.71 4.18 24.54
CA GLY A 75 28.07 4.92 25.76
C GLY A 75 28.98 6.15 25.51
N GLU A 76 30.03 5.99 24.72
CA GLU A 76 30.95 7.10 24.38
C GLU A 76 30.66 7.74 23.01
N ARG A 77 30.10 6.97 22.08
CA ARG A 77 29.90 7.40 20.68
C ARG A 77 28.49 7.08 20.23
N SER A 78 27.91 8.00 19.48
CA SER A 78 26.55 7.90 18.95
C SER A 78 26.62 7.95 17.43
N PHE A 79 26.22 6.87 16.76
CA PHE A 79 26.16 6.77 15.31
C PHE A 79 24.71 6.88 14.86
N THR A 80 24.40 7.91 14.08
CA THR A 80 23.06 8.14 13.54
C THR A 80 23.07 8.00 12.04
N GLN A 81 22.17 7.18 11.51
CA GLN A 81 21.92 7.06 10.07
C GLN A 81 20.44 7.27 9.78
N PHE A 82 20.15 7.88 8.62
CA PHE A 82 18.79 8.11 8.15
C PHE A 82 18.59 7.54 6.75
N ARG A 83 17.35 7.11 6.49
CA ARG A 83 16.86 6.71 5.16
C ARG A 83 15.51 7.37 4.91
N LYS A 84 15.37 7.97 3.73
CA LYS A 84 14.12 8.53 3.27
C LYS A 84 13.35 7.48 2.47
N CYS A 85 12.08 7.29 2.80
CA CYS A 85 11.16 6.44 2.06
C CYS A 85 10.43 7.33 1.04
N MET A 86 10.72 7.14 -0.25
CA MET A 86 10.23 8.02 -1.32
C MET A 86 9.05 7.42 -2.08
N LYS A 87 8.86 6.10 -1.96
CA LYS A 87 7.82 5.36 -2.67
C LYS A 87 6.97 4.63 -1.65
N HIS A 88 5.66 4.79 -1.72
CA HIS A 88 4.73 4.10 -0.85
C HIS A 88 3.76 3.33 -1.73
N GLY A 89 3.87 2.02 -1.72
CA GLY A 89 3.00 1.11 -2.45
C GLY A 89 2.71 -0.12 -1.60
N VAL A 90 1.52 -0.68 -1.71
CA VAL A 90 1.17 -1.87 -0.93
C VAL A 90 1.72 -3.10 -1.66
N ASN A 91 2.61 -3.84 -1.00
CA ASN A 91 3.09 -5.12 -1.53
C ASN A 91 3.19 -6.16 -0.42
N LEU A 92 2.08 -6.88 -0.21
CA LEU A 92 1.98 -7.91 0.83
C LEU A 92 2.97 -9.06 0.62
N ALA A 93 3.33 -9.38 -0.63
CA ALA A 93 4.29 -10.43 -0.94
C ALA A 93 5.71 -10.05 -0.47
N VAL A 94 6.11 -8.79 -0.63
CA VAL A 94 7.36 -8.25 -0.09
C VAL A 94 7.32 -8.21 1.44
N LEU A 95 6.24 -7.74 2.05
CA LEU A 95 6.08 -7.73 3.50
C LEU A 95 6.20 -9.13 4.11
N ALA A 96 5.53 -10.12 3.52
CA ALA A 96 5.61 -11.51 3.96
C ALA A 96 7.03 -12.09 3.78
N ALA A 97 7.69 -11.80 2.65
CA ALA A 97 9.04 -12.27 2.38
C ALA A 97 10.07 -11.69 3.36
N VAL A 98 10.00 -10.39 3.64
CA VAL A 98 10.88 -9.74 4.62
C VAL A 98 10.63 -10.28 6.03
N SER A 99 9.37 -10.46 6.43
CA SER A 99 9.05 -11.03 7.74
C SER A 99 9.55 -12.48 7.88
N LYS A 100 9.42 -13.30 6.83
CA LYS A 100 10.00 -14.67 6.82
C LYS A 100 11.53 -14.64 6.89
N LEU A 101 12.15 -13.67 6.22
CA LEU A 101 13.61 -13.47 6.27
C LEU A 101 14.07 -13.10 7.68
N THR A 102 13.41 -12.14 8.36
CA THR A 102 13.79 -11.75 9.73
C THR A 102 13.63 -12.90 10.73
N TRP A 103 12.61 -13.75 10.57
CA TRP A 103 12.47 -14.98 11.35
C TRP A 103 13.57 -16.01 11.07
N ARG A 104 13.95 -16.20 9.80
CA ARG A 104 15.03 -17.13 9.43
C ARG A 104 16.37 -16.66 10.00
N ILE A 105 16.62 -15.36 9.93
CA ILE A 105 17.80 -14.71 10.48
C ILE A 105 17.85 -14.91 11.99
N LEU A 106 16.73 -14.71 12.70
CA LEU A 106 16.69 -14.88 14.16
C LEU A 106 16.99 -16.32 14.62
N ARG A 107 16.60 -17.34 13.82
CA ARG A 107 16.76 -18.76 14.18
C ARG A 107 18.09 -19.38 13.76
N GLY A 108 18.83 -18.76 12.86
CA GLY A 108 20.02 -19.37 12.25
C GLY A 108 21.17 -18.40 12.09
N ASN A 109 22.40 -18.91 12.05
CA ASN A 109 23.59 -18.09 11.91
C ASN A 109 23.82 -17.64 10.44
N THR A 110 22.85 -16.92 9.87
CA THR A 110 22.91 -16.47 8.47
C THR A 110 23.98 -15.39 8.32
N PRO A 111 24.94 -15.53 7.39
CA PRO A 111 25.96 -14.49 7.19
C PRO A 111 25.33 -13.20 6.69
N ILE A 112 25.90 -12.06 7.09
CA ILE A 112 25.34 -10.71 6.81
C ILE A 112 25.23 -10.46 5.29
N SER A 113 26.19 -10.94 4.49
CA SER A 113 26.16 -10.85 3.02
C SER A 113 24.96 -11.59 2.42
N ALA A 114 24.58 -12.76 2.96
CA ALA A 114 23.41 -13.48 2.49
C ALA A 114 22.10 -12.74 2.82
N VAL A 115 22.05 -12.00 3.92
CA VAL A 115 20.90 -11.15 4.28
C VAL A 115 20.78 -9.98 3.29
N GLU A 116 21.88 -9.30 2.99
CA GLU A 116 21.90 -8.21 2.00
C GLU A 116 21.39 -8.71 0.64
N HIS A 117 21.97 -9.81 0.12
CA HIS A 117 21.53 -10.40 -1.14
C HIS A 117 20.07 -10.85 -1.12
N ALA A 118 19.56 -11.34 0.02
CA ALA A 118 18.15 -11.70 0.15
C ALA A 118 17.25 -10.47 0.07
N ILE A 119 17.60 -9.36 0.73
CA ILE A 119 16.84 -8.10 0.66
C ILE A 119 16.88 -7.52 -0.74
N THR A 120 18.05 -7.46 -1.39
CA THR A 120 18.18 -6.97 -2.76
C THR A 120 17.31 -7.79 -3.71
N ARG A 121 17.27 -9.12 -3.55
CA ARG A 121 16.43 -10.02 -4.34
C ARG A 121 14.94 -9.79 -4.09
N ILE A 122 14.54 -9.56 -2.82
CA ILE A 122 13.15 -9.26 -2.47
C ILE A 122 12.72 -7.92 -3.08
N ARG A 123 13.59 -6.91 -3.02
CA ARG A 123 13.32 -5.58 -3.60
C ARG A 123 13.26 -5.61 -5.13
N ALA A 124 14.07 -6.46 -5.77
CA ALA A 124 14.09 -6.64 -7.22
C ALA A 124 13.00 -7.58 -7.75
N ARG A 125 12.13 -8.10 -6.88
CA ARG A 125 11.09 -9.05 -7.26
C ARG A 125 10.08 -8.37 -8.20
N ALA A 126 9.85 -8.99 -9.36
CA ALA A 126 8.80 -8.55 -10.28
C ALA A 126 7.41 -8.71 -9.66
N LEU A 127 6.45 -7.93 -10.18
CA LEU A 127 5.04 -8.07 -9.84
C LEU A 127 4.58 -9.52 -10.07
N CYS A 128 3.74 -10.05 -9.17
CA CYS A 128 3.21 -11.41 -9.29
C CYS A 128 2.33 -11.57 -10.54
N TYR A 129 1.66 -10.49 -10.94
CA TYR A 129 0.74 -10.47 -12.06
C TYR A 129 1.13 -9.44 -13.12
N PRO A 130 0.89 -9.74 -14.41
CA PRO A 130 1.07 -8.76 -15.47
C PRO A 130 0.04 -7.63 -15.32
N HIS A 131 0.36 -6.45 -15.88
CA HIS A 131 -0.47 -5.27 -15.72
C HIS A 131 -1.92 -5.44 -16.21
N TRP A 132 -2.16 -6.26 -17.24
CA TRP A 132 -3.52 -6.56 -17.69
C TRP A 132 -4.29 -7.41 -16.68
N GLY A 133 -3.60 -8.33 -15.99
CA GLY A 133 -4.19 -9.16 -14.93
C GLY A 133 -4.60 -8.33 -13.72
N ILE A 134 -3.76 -7.36 -13.33
CA ILE A 134 -4.09 -6.38 -12.26
C ILE A 134 -5.31 -5.55 -12.64
N ALA A 135 -5.39 -5.08 -13.90
CA ALA A 135 -6.53 -4.30 -14.37
C ALA A 135 -7.84 -5.11 -14.36
N LEU A 136 -7.79 -6.37 -14.81
CA LEU A 136 -8.93 -7.28 -14.75
C LEU A 136 -9.31 -7.62 -13.30
N GLY A 137 -8.33 -7.82 -12.42
CA GLY A 137 -8.55 -8.03 -10.99
C GLY A 137 -9.27 -6.86 -10.34
N ALA A 138 -8.80 -5.63 -10.58
CA ALA A 138 -9.45 -4.41 -10.11
C ALA A 138 -10.89 -4.28 -10.64
N ALA A 139 -11.09 -4.56 -11.93
CA ALA A 139 -12.40 -4.49 -12.57
C ALA A 139 -13.40 -5.51 -11.99
N VAL A 140 -13.00 -6.79 -11.93
CA VAL A 140 -13.83 -7.87 -11.35
C VAL A 140 -14.06 -7.65 -9.86
N GLY A 141 -13.07 -7.10 -9.15
CA GLY A 141 -13.18 -6.68 -7.76
C GLY A 141 -14.33 -5.69 -7.56
N SER A 142 -14.30 -4.59 -8.30
CA SER A 142 -15.35 -3.57 -8.29
C SER A 142 -16.72 -4.10 -8.74
N GLY A 143 -16.77 -4.95 -9.77
CA GLY A 143 -18.00 -5.60 -10.21
C GLY A 143 -18.62 -6.50 -9.13
N GLY A 144 -17.80 -7.34 -8.48
CA GLY A 144 -18.23 -8.18 -7.37
C GLY A 144 -18.75 -7.36 -6.18
N SER A 145 -18.10 -6.24 -5.88
CA SER A 145 -18.56 -5.29 -4.86
C SER A 145 -19.93 -4.66 -5.20
N CYS A 146 -20.21 -4.38 -6.46
CA CYS A 146 -21.53 -3.89 -6.89
C CYS A 146 -22.65 -4.86 -6.49
N LYS A 147 -22.42 -6.16 -6.69
CA LYS A 147 -23.38 -7.20 -6.31
C LYS A 147 -23.49 -7.35 -4.79
N LEU A 148 -22.38 -7.21 -4.06
CA LEU A 148 -22.37 -7.21 -2.59
C LEU A 148 -23.21 -6.07 -1.97
N PHE A 149 -23.30 -4.93 -2.65
CA PHE A 149 -24.11 -3.81 -2.19
C PHE A 149 -25.62 -3.96 -2.44
N GLY A 150 -26.04 -5.02 -3.13
CA GLY A 150 -27.43 -5.27 -3.50
C GLY A 150 -27.77 -4.98 -4.96
N GLY A 151 -26.76 -4.71 -5.80
CA GLY A 151 -26.96 -4.45 -7.23
C GLY A 151 -27.34 -5.70 -8.03
N SER A 152 -27.86 -5.52 -9.24
CA SER A 152 -28.15 -6.64 -10.15
C SER A 152 -26.87 -7.19 -10.82
N TRP A 153 -26.95 -8.36 -11.46
CA TRP A 153 -25.82 -8.90 -12.23
C TRP A 153 -25.48 -8.03 -13.45
N GLU A 154 -26.47 -7.32 -14.01
CA GLU A 154 -26.27 -6.38 -15.11
C GLU A 154 -25.49 -5.14 -14.64
N GLU A 155 -25.86 -4.59 -13.48
CA GLU A 155 -25.13 -3.50 -12.83
C GLU A 155 -23.69 -3.90 -12.50
N SER A 156 -23.49 -5.13 -12.02
CA SER A 156 -22.15 -5.68 -11.75
C SER A 156 -21.27 -5.75 -13.01
N LEU A 157 -21.84 -6.16 -14.15
CA LEU A 157 -21.11 -6.20 -15.42
C LEU A 157 -20.72 -4.80 -15.89
N ILE A 158 -21.63 -3.84 -15.79
CA ILE A 158 -21.37 -2.46 -16.21
C ILE A 158 -20.36 -1.80 -15.26
N ALA A 159 -20.44 -2.08 -13.95
CA ALA A 159 -19.48 -1.62 -12.96
C ALA A 159 -18.07 -2.18 -13.24
N THR A 160 -17.98 -3.44 -13.69
CA THR A 160 -16.71 -4.07 -14.10
C THR A 160 -16.09 -3.32 -15.28
N ILE A 161 -16.88 -3.01 -16.32
CA ILE A 161 -16.39 -2.30 -17.50
C ILE A 161 -15.98 -0.86 -17.15
N ALA A 162 -16.80 -0.17 -16.36
CA ALA A 162 -16.51 1.18 -15.88
C ALA A 162 -15.22 1.24 -15.02
N ALA A 163 -15.05 0.29 -14.11
CA ALA A 163 -13.85 0.16 -13.29
C ALA A 163 -12.60 -0.14 -14.14
N LEU A 164 -12.73 -0.97 -15.18
CA LEU A 164 -11.63 -1.26 -16.12
C LEU A 164 -11.19 0.03 -16.85
N MET A 165 -12.14 0.82 -17.35
CA MET A 165 -11.84 2.10 -18.01
C MET A 165 -11.23 3.12 -17.04
N GLY A 166 -11.75 3.20 -15.81
CA GLY A 166 -11.16 3.98 -14.73
C GLY A 166 -9.70 3.58 -14.44
N PHE A 167 -9.42 2.28 -14.32
CA PHE A 167 -8.08 1.76 -14.07
C PHE A 167 -7.11 2.08 -15.21
N ILE A 168 -7.57 1.98 -16.47
CA ILE A 168 -6.77 2.38 -17.64
C ILE A 168 -6.43 3.87 -17.57
N ALA A 169 -7.40 4.73 -17.24
CA ALA A 169 -7.18 6.16 -17.05
C ALA A 169 -6.22 6.46 -15.88
N HIS A 170 -6.33 5.72 -14.78
CA HIS A 170 -5.40 5.80 -13.65
C HIS A 170 -3.97 5.49 -14.07
N ARG A 171 -3.78 4.41 -14.82
CA ARG A 171 -2.46 4.00 -15.30
C ARG A 171 -1.88 5.00 -16.30
N LEU A 172 -2.72 5.51 -17.20
CA LEU A 172 -2.28 6.48 -18.21
C LEU A 172 -1.86 7.80 -17.55
N SER A 173 -2.64 8.31 -16.60
CA SER A 173 -2.29 9.51 -15.83
C SER A 173 -1.01 9.33 -15.01
N ASN A 174 -0.83 8.18 -14.36
CA ASN A 174 0.43 7.86 -13.68
C ASN A 174 1.63 7.78 -14.66
N LYS A 175 1.42 7.25 -15.87
CA LYS A 175 2.48 7.17 -16.91
C LYS A 175 2.95 8.56 -17.34
N TYR A 176 2.03 9.53 -17.41
CA TYR A 176 2.35 10.93 -17.70
C TYR A 176 2.84 11.73 -16.49
N ALA A 177 3.09 11.07 -15.34
CA ALA A 177 3.62 11.68 -14.13
C ALA A 177 2.77 12.83 -13.56
N PHE A 178 1.44 12.73 -13.71
CA PHE A 178 0.52 13.61 -12.98
C PHE A 178 0.67 13.40 -11.46
N ASN A 179 0.27 14.40 -10.69
CA ASN A 179 0.19 14.29 -9.24
C ASN A 179 -0.77 13.13 -8.86
N PRO A 180 -0.40 12.22 -7.92
CA PRO A 180 -1.27 11.12 -7.49
C PRO A 180 -2.72 11.53 -7.15
N TYR A 181 -2.92 12.71 -6.56
CA TYR A 181 -4.26 13.21 -6.24
C TYR A 181 -5.05 13.59 -7.49
N ALA A 182 -4.38 14.15 -8.51
CA ALA A 182 -4.98 14.43 -9.81
C ALA A 182 -5.26 13.13 -10.60
N CYS A 183 -4.38 12.12 -10.49
CA CYS A 183 -4.63 10.79 -11.05
C CYS A 183 -5.91 10.17 -10.44
N ALA A 184 -6.11 10.30 -9.12
CA ALA A 184 -7.33 9.84 -8.45
C ALA A 184 -8.58 10.56 -8.96
N MET A 185 -8.50 11.87 -9.14
CA MET A 185 -9.58 12.68 -9.74
C MET A 185 -9.93 12.23 -11.16
N ILE A 186 -8.94 12.09 -12.05
CA ILE A 186 -9.16 11.62 -13.43
C ILE A 186 -9.78 10.23 -13.43
N THR A 187 -9.32 9.35 -12.54
CA THR A 187 -9.84 7.99 -12.41
C THR A 187 -11.31 7.97 -12.02
N GLY A 188 -11.68 8.72 -10.99
CA GLY A 188 -13.06 8.86 -10.54
C GLY A 188 -13.96 9.43 -11.64
N PHE A 189 -13.49 10.48 -12.32
CA PHE A 189 -14.23 11.09 -13.42
C PHE A 189 -14.50 10.10 -14.56
N VAL A 190 -13.47 9.41 -15.05
CA VAL A 190 -13.60 8.45 -16.16
C VAL A 190 -14.49 7.27 -15.76
N ALA A 191 -14.24 6.66 -14.60
CA ALA A 191 -15.04 5.52 -14.14
C ALA A 191 -16.53 5.88 -14.06
N THR A 192 -16.86 7.02 -13.44
CA THR A 192 -18.25 7.48 -13.25
C THR A 192 -18.92 7.85 -14.58
N ILE A 193 -18.21 8.49 -15.52
CA ILE A 193 -18.76 8.77 -16.85
C ILE A 193 -19.11 7.49 -17.60
N PHE A 194 -18.25 6.47 -17.58
CA PHE A 194 -18.55 5.19 -18.22
C PHE A 194 -19.69 4.45 -17.51
N ALA A 195 -19.74 4.49 -16.18
CA ALA A 195 -20.83 3.92 -15.40
C ALA A 195 -22.19 4.55 -15.72
N TRP A 196 -22.22 5.84 -16.11
CA TRP A 196 -23.44 6.51 -16.56
C TRP A 196 -23.73 6.33 -18.06
N ALA A 197 -22.72 6.43 -18.93
CA ALA A 197 -22.88 6.44 -20.38
C ALA A 197 -23.27 5.06 -20.93
N ILE A 198 -22.76 3.97 -20.34
CA ILE A 198 -23.05 2.61 -20.83
C ILE A 198 -24.53 2.25 -20.65
N PRO A 199 -25.15 2.38 -19.45
CA PRO A 199 -26.59 2.13 -19.30
C PRO A 199 -27.43 3.06 -20.18
N ALA A 200 -27.07 4.34 -20.27
CA ALA A 200 -27.79 5.31 -21.10
C ALA A 200 -27.79 4.94 -22.58
N ALA A 201 -26.65 4.47 -23.12
CA ALA A 201 -26.54 4.01 -24.50
C ALA A 201 -27.33 2.72 -24.78
N LEU A 202 -27.52 1.88 -23.77
CA LEU A 202 -28.32 0.64 -23.84
C LEU A 202 -29.81 0.87 -23.59
N GLY A 203 -30.23 2.11 -23.28
CA GLY A 203 -31.62 2.42 -22.91
C GLY A 203 -32.02 1.87 -21.55
N LEU A 204 -31.06 1.53 -20.70
CA LEU A 204 -31.28 1.06 -19.33
C LEU A 204 -31.47 2.26 -18.38
N GLY A 205 -32.21 2.04 -17.29
CA GLY A 205 -32.38 3.05 -16.24
C GLY A 205 -31.08 3.40 -15.52
N THR A 206 -31.11 4.42 -14.66
CA THR A 206 -29.95 4.82 -13.85
C THR A 206 -29.57 3.73 -12.86
N MET A 207 -28.37 3.18 -13.03
CA MET A 207 -27.82 2.10 -12.20
C MET A 207 -27.02 2.65 -11.03
N TRP A 208 -27.69 2.88 -9.90
CA TRP A 208 -27.10 3.56 -8.75
C TRP A 208 -25.96 2.77 -8.10
N TYR A 209 -26.09 1.45 -7.97
CA TYR A 209 -25.05 0.60 -7.39
C TYR A 209 -23.78 0.59 -8.23
N THR A 210 -23.91 0.71 -9.55
CA THR A 210 -22.78 0.79 -10.48
C THR A 210 -21.96 2.05 -10.23
N LEU A 211 -22.62 3.20 -10.08
CA LEU A 211 -21.98 4.49 -9.81
C LEU A 211 -21.16 4.46 -8.52
N VAL A 212 -21.67 3.79 -7.48
CA VAL A 212 -20.97 3.66 -6.19
C VAL A 212 -19.80 2.66 -6.26
N ALA A 213 -19.98 1.53 -6.94
CA ALA A 213 -19.01 0.43 -6.91
C ALA A 213 -17.83 0.59 -7.89
N CYS A 214 -18.02 1.32 -8.99
CA CYS A 214 -17.03 1.41 -10.07
C CYS A 214 -15.67 2.01 -9.66
N THR A 215 -15.63 2.84 -8.61
CA THR A 215 -14.40 3.50 -8.13
C THR A 215 -13.73 2.83 -6.93
N ILE A 216 -14.31 1.75 -6.38
CA ILE A 216 -13.84 1.13 -5.14
C ILE A 216 -12.42 0.59 -5.25
N PHE A 217 -12.01 0.11 -6.42
CA PHE A 217 -10.65 -0.39 -6.61
C PHE A 217 -9.57 0.64 -6.27
N LEU A 218 -9.84 1.94 -6.40
CA LEU A 218 -8.88 2.99 -6.08
C LEU A 218 -9.01 3.52 -4.64
N MET A 219 -10.03 3.09 -3.90
CA MET A 219 -10.25 3.54 -2.53
C MET A 219 -9.08 3.04 -1.63
N PRO A 220 -8.32 3.94 -0.98
CA PRO A 220 -7.13 3.57 -0.22
C PRO A 220 -7.49 2.93 1.13
N GLY A 221 -7.94 1.66 1.11
CA GLY A 221 -8.33 0.92 2.32
C GLY A 221 -7.14 0.54 3.20
N PHE A 222 -6.10 -0.05 2.61
CA PHE A 222 -4.92 -0.50 3.37
C PHE A 222 -4.15 0.64 4.06
N PRO A 223 -3.87 1.80 3.40
CA PRO A 223 -3.32 2.97 4.09
C PRO A 223 -4.20 3.50 5.22
N SER A 224 -5.54 3.50 5.04
CA SER A 224 -6.49 3.94 6.07
C SER A 224 -6.39 3.10 7.35
N VAL A 225 -6.39 1.77 7.21
CA VAL A 225 -6.26 0.84 8.34
C VAL A 225 -4.92 1.02 9.04
N ASN A 226 -3.83 1.18 8.28
CA ASN A 226 -2.51 1.37 8.86
C ASN A 226 -2.34 2.74 9.52
N ALA A 227 -2.98 3.80 9.00
CA ALA A 227 -3.02 5.11 9.65
C ALA A 227 -3.69 5.01 11.02
N ALA A 228 -4.85 4.33 11.10
CA ALA A 228 -5.53 4.09 12.37
C ALA A 228 -4.68 3.25 13.33
N SER A 229 -4.04 2.18 12.84
CA SER A 229 -3.14 1.34 13.63
C SER A 229 -1.95 2.13 14.19
N ASP A 230 -1.33 3.00 13.38
CA ASP A 230 -0.21 3.83 13.80
C ASP A 230 -0.63 4.83 14.88
N VAL A 231 -1.79 5.48 14.74
CA VAL A 231 -2.32 6.40 15.77
C VAL A 231 -2.59 5.65 17.09
N LEU A 232 -3.24 4.48 17.02
CA LEU A 232 -3.55 3.66 18.20
C LEU A 232 -2.29 3.17 18.93
N ASN A 233 -1.23 2.85 18.17
CA ASN A 233 0.07 2.44 18.70
C ASN A 233 0.97 3.62 19.11
N ARG A 234 0.41 4.84 19.21
CA ARG A 234 1.12 6.09 19.58
C ARG A 234 2.18 6.57 18.58
N PHE A 235 2.19 6.05 17.35
CA PHE A 235 2.92 6.61 16.21
C PHE A 235 2.11 7.72 15.54
N THR A 236 1.67 8.70 16.33
CA THR A 236 0.66 9.70 15.92
C THR A 236 1.11 10.53 14.72
N THR A 237 2.35 11.01 14.67
CA THR A 237 2.87 11.79 13.54
C THR A 237 2.86 10.98 12.24
N SER A 238 3.24 9.70 12.29
CA SER A 238 3.23 8.83 11.11
C SER A 238 1.81 8.52 10.67
N GLY A 239 0.93 8.18 11.61
CA GLY A 239 -0.48 7.92 11.36
C GLY A 239 -1.23 9.12 10.80
N MET A 240 -1.01 10.33 11.33
CA MET A 240 -1.57 11.57 10.77
C MET A 240 -1.08 11.84 9.35
N THR A 241 0.21 11.63 9.07
CA THR A 241 0.75 11.82 7.72
C THR A 241 0.07 10.88 6.72
N ARG A 242 -0.08 9.59 7.07
CA ARG A 242 -0.79 8.60 6.25
C ARG A 242 -2.26 8.94 6.07
N ALA A 243 -2.93 9.38 7.14
CA ALA A 243 -4.32 9.78 7.10
C ALA A 243 -4.54 10.97 6.15
N MET A 244 -3.69 12.00 6.21
CA MET A 244 -3.76 13.15 5.32
C MET A 244 -3.54 12.77 3.85
N ASP A 245 -2.53 11.94 3.57
CA ASP A 245 -2.28 11.44 2.21
C ASP A 245 -3.48 10.66 1.65
N THR A 246 -4.05 9.78 2.48
CA THR A 246 -5.27 9.01 2.17
C THR A 246 -6.47 9.93 1.94
N MET A 247 -6.67 10.94 2.78
CA MET A 247 -7.75 11.93 2.65
C MET A 247 -7.64 12.74 1.37
N LEU A 248 -6.43 13.12 0.94
CA LEU A 248 -6.20 13.83 -0.31
C LEU A 248 -6.53 12.95 -1.53
N ILE A 249 -6.19 11.66 -1.49
CA ILE A 249 -6.58 10.69 -2.53
C ILE A 249 -8.11 10.56 -2.59
N ILE A 250 -8.77 10.36 -1.45
CA ILE A 250 -10.23 10.26 -1.37
C ILE A 250 -10.88 11.56 -1.84
N GLY A 251 -10.38 12.72 -1.41
CA GLY A 251 -10.88 14.03 -1.81
C GLY A 251 -10.78 14.26 -3.32
N GLY A 252 -9.63 13.90 -3.92
CA GLY A 252 -9.44 13.95 -5.37
C GLY A 252 -10.41 13.02 -6.11
N LEU A 253 -10.55 11.78 -5.64
CA LEU A 253 -11.50 10.81 -6.21
C LEU A 253 -12.94 11.32 -6.14
N THR A 254 -13.38 11.81 -4.98
CA THR A 254 -14.72 12.38 -4.75
C THR A 254 -14.97 13.59 -5.64
N PHE A 255 -13.99 14.48 -5.79
CA PHE A 255 -14.11 15.63 -6.70
C PHE A 255 -14.30 15.18 -8.15
N GLY A 256 -13.54 14.17 -8.61
CA GLY A 256 -13.70 13.60 -9.95
C GLY A 256 -15.08 12.97 -10.18
N ILE A 257 -15.58 12.24 -9.18
CA ILE A 257 -16.92 11.64 -9.20
C ILE A 257 -17.99 12.75 -9.27
N ALA A 258 -17.93 13.74 -8.38
CA ALA A 258 -18.87 14.86 -8.34
C ALA A 258 -18.89 15.65 -9.65
N PHE A 259 -17.71 15.89 -10.25
CA PHE A 259 -17.61 16.55 -11.54
C PHE A 259 -18.24 15.72 -12.68
N ALA A 260 -18.04 14.40 -12.69
CA ALA A 260 -18.69 13.51 -13.66
C ALA A 260 -20.22 13.52 -13.54
N ILE A 261 -20.74 13.49 -12.31
CA ILE A 261 -22.18 13.53 -12.03
C ILE A 261 -22.79 14.85 -12.50
N LEU A 262 -22.12 15.98 -12.26
CA LEU A 262 -22.54 17.30 -12.72
C LEU A 262 -22.64 17.35 -14.26
N VAL A 263 -21.64 16.80 -14.95
CA VAL A 263 -21.61 16.75 -16.43
C VAL A 263 -22.70 15.81 -16.97
N ALA A 264 -22.95 14.69 -16.28
CA ALA A 264 -23.96 13.71 -16.65
C ALA A 264 -25.41 14.14 -16.35
N GLY A 265 -25.60 15.20 -15.55
CA GLY A 265 -26.93 15.70 -15.18
C GLY A 265 -27.75 14.71 -14.33
N VAL A 266 -27.09 13.81 -13.59
CA VAL A 266 -27.75 12.80 -12.75
C VAL A 266 -28.23 13.45 -11.45
N GLY A 267 -29.52 13.28 -11.12
CA GLY A 267 -30.12 13.74 -9.86
C GLY A 267 -29.57 13.00 -8.62
N ASN A 268 -29.91 13.51 -7.42
CA ASN A 268 -29.40 13.06 -6.11
C ASN A 268 -29.08 11.55 -5.99
N ILE A 269 -27.82 11.23 -5.68
CA ILE A 269 -27.30 9.87 -5.39
C ILE A 269 -27.53 9.49 -3.90
N SER A 270 -28.11 10.40 -3.12
CA SER A 270 -28.18 10.32 -1.66
C SER A 270 -29.10 9.20 -1.13
N ASP A 271 -29.98 8.64 -1.96
CA ASP A 271 -31.04 7.71 -1.54
C ASP A 271 -30.76 6.23 -1.87
N VAL A 272 -29.50 5.85 -2.13
CA VAL A 272 -29.15 4.44 -2.41
C VAL A 272 -29.12 3.63 -1.11
N HIS A 273 -30.14 2.80 -0.90
CA HIS A 273 -30.16 1.84 0.20
C HIS A 273 -29.28 0.63 -0.12
N ILE A 274 -28.06 0.62 0.43
CA ILE A 274 -27.15 -0.53 0.37
C ILE A 274 -27.69 -1.62 1.30
N GLN A 275 -28.47 -2.55 0.75
CA GLN A 275 -28.97 -3.72 1.46
C GLN A 275 -28.74 -4.99 0.63
N PRO A 276 -28.21 -6.07 1.24
CA PRO A 276 -28.05 -7.34 0.56
C PRO A 276 -29.43 -8.00 0.36
N THR A 277 -29.99 -7.88 -0.84
CA THR A 277 -31.34 -8.34 -1.19
C THR A 277 -31.37 -9.77 -1.78
N ASP A 278 -30.22 -10.32 -2.17
CA ASP A 278 -30.13 -11.61 -2.85
C ASP A 278 -30.01 -12.83 -1.93
N THR A 279 -30.25 -14.00 -2.51
CA THR A 279 -29.94 -15.31 -1.95
C THR A 279 -28.47 -15.44 -1.54
N TYR A 280 -28.21 -16.14 -0.43
CA TYR A 280 -26.87 -16.35 0.14
C TYR A 280 -25.83 -16.85 -0.86
N LEU A 281 -26.23 -17.70 -1.83
CA LEU A 281 -25.30 -18.23 -2.84
C LEU A 281 -24.79 -17.15 -3.80
N ASN A 282 -25.66 -16.23 -4.23
CA ASN A 282 -25.26 -15.12 -5.11
C ASN A 282 -24.30 -14.18 -4.39
N GLN A 283 -24.54 -13.92 -3.10
CA GLN A 283 -23.63 -13.11 -2.28
C GLN A 283 -22.29 -13.80 -2.05
N ALA A 284 -22.28 -15.13 -1.86
CA ALA A 284 -21.04 -15.90 -1.72
C ALA A 284 -20.19 -15.84 -3.00
N ILE A 285 -20.82 -15.97 -4.17
CA ILE A 285 -20.14 -15.84 -5.46
C ILE A 285 -19.62 -14.40 -5.64
N ALA A 286 -20.43 -13.39 -5.35
CA ALA A 286 -20.02 -11.99 -5.42
C ALA A 286 -18.84 -11.67 -4.49
N ALA A 287 -18.86 -12.22 -3.26
CA ALA A 287 -17.77 -12.11 -2.31
C ALA A 287 -16.49 -12.79 -2.82
N ALA A 288 -16.61 -13.97 -3.42
CA ALA A 288 -15.47 -14.68 -4.00
C ALA A 288 -14.87 -13.90 -5.19
N LEU A 289 -15.70 -13.30 -6.04
CA LEU A 289 -15.25 -12.45 -7.16
C LEU A 289 -14.59 -11.16 -6.65
N ALA A 290 -15.19 -10.49 -5.67
CA ALA A 290 -14.63 -9.27 -5.08
C ALA A 290 -13.27 -9.54 -4.42
N ALA A 291 -13.21 -10.56 -3.56
CA ALA A 291 -11.98 -10.94 -2.85
C ALA A 291 -10.91 -11.46 -3.82
N GLY A 292 -11.29 -12.30 -4.79
CA GLY A 292 -10.39 -12.80 -5.82
C GLY A 292 -9.81 -11.66 -6.67
N GLY A 293 -10.67 -10.75 -7.13
CA GLY A 293 -10.28 -9.58 -7.92
C GLY A 293 -9.30 -8.67 -7.20
N PHE A 294 -9.64 -8.24 -5.98
CA PHE A 294 -8.75 -7.39 -5.18
C PHE A 294 -7.47 -8.10 -4.69
N SER A 295 -7.44 -9.43 -4.62
CA SER A 295 -6.22 -10.17 -4.27
C SER A 295 -5.17 -10.19 -5.38
N VAL A 296 -5.60 -10.01 -6.63
CA VAL A 296 -4.74 -9.94 -7.81
C VAL A 296 -4.14 -8.53 -7.99
N MET A 297 -4.84 -7.51 -7.45
CA MET A 297 -4.43 -6.11 -7.47
C MET A 297 -3.33 -5.80 -6.45
#